data_AF-A0A1F8FA49-F1
#
_entry.id   AF-A0A1F8FA49-F1
#
_cell.length_a   1.000
_cell.length_b   1.000
_cell.length_c   1.000
_cell.angle_alpha   90.00
_cell.angle_beta   90.00
_cell.angle_gamma   90.00
#
_symmetry.space_group_name_H-M   'P 1'
#
loop_
_entity.id
_entity.type
_entity.pdbx_description
1 polymer ?
#
loop_
_entity_poly.entity_id
_entity_poly.type
_entity_poly.pdbx_seq_one_letter_code
_entity_poly.pdbx_strand_id
1 'polypeptide(L)'
;MPNKILKKLNSRKEVIVVISGGMDPIHVGHIRMIQEAKKLGDKLVVILNNDNWLKKKKTHIFMHQKERMEIIKSIKEVDEVVLTEHSRNSKDLSVSKEIIKIKPDIFAKGGRRNEKAVPEAEACEKIGCKIVFNVGPGGNFKYSSWLLAKYVNKVKPVRKLKVSQILNELRVVFGKSKIKFPEKLRLRTSEIILHLMNRKKGFGLFVILGWQNKWNKYTDMPDMKQDIYKKHHQNLLKHYHGQKHNIETTINFDGAILVDQRGNIIHSGTMIEGLRPREIANKINPGKFNDLSEQFGFKTKVHLRHLSAISASYIFKNTTIFTVSEESDTFHVFEDGRIVYSL
;
A
#
# COMPACT_ATOMS: atom_id res chain seq x y z
N MET A 1 -1.00 -67.64 -18.02
CA MET A 1 -1.62 -66.66 -17.09
C MET A 1 -0.75 -66.49 -15.85
N PRO A 2 -0.11 -65.32 -15.65
CA PRO A 2 0.33 -64.92 -14.32
C PRO A 2 -0.13 -63.49 -14.05
N ASN A 3 -1.42 -63.31 -13.72
CA ASN A 3 -2.02 -61.98 -13.57
C ASN A 3 -2.84 -61.87 -12.27
N LYS A 4 -2.26 -62.28 -11.13
CA LYS A 4 -2.96 -62.21 -9.82
C LYS A 4 -2.12 -61.84 -8.59
N ILE A 5 -0.86 -61.38 -8.73
CA ILE A 5 0.01 -61.14 -7.55
C ILE A 5 0.35 -59.65 -7.27
N LEU A 6 -0.16 -58.66 -8.03
CA LEU A 6 0.16 -57.24 -7.79
C LEU A 6 -1.05 -56.32 -7.57
N LYS A 7 -2.07 -56.78 -6.83
CA LYS A 7 -3.16 -55.90 -6.34
C LYS A 7 -3.26 -55.95 -4.81
N LYS A 8 -2.27 -55.37 -4.15
CA LYS A 8 -2.39 -54.84 -2.80
C LYS A 8 -1.28 -53.82 -2.51
N LEU A 9 -1.11 -52.84 -3.40
CA LEU A 9 -0.52 -51.57 -2.99
C LEU A 9 -1.60 -50.83 -2.21
N ASN A 10 -1.35 -50.59 -0.92
CA ASN A 10 -2.21 -49.78 -0.06
C ASN A 10 -2.41 -48.40 -0.72
N SER A 11 -3.52 -48.21 -1.44
CA SER A 11 -3.86 -46.93 -2.05
C SER A 11 -4.34 -45.98 -0.95
N ARG A 12 -3.41 -45.29 -0.32
CA ARG A 12 -3.73 -44.11 0.50
C ARG A 12 -4.56 -43.14 -0.36
N LYS A 13 -5.62 -42.60 0.24
CA LYS A 13 -6.45 -41.54 -0.39
C LYS A 13 -5.54 -40.38 -0.81
N GLU A 14 -5.64 -39.98 -2.07
CA GLU A 14 -4.98 -38.80 -2.62
C GLU A 14 -5.41 -37.55 -1.84
N VAL A 15 -4.44 -36.72 -1.40
CA VAL A 15 -4.69 -35.47 -0.68
C VAL A 15 -4.81 -34.32 -1.67
N ILE A 16 -5.98 -33.70 -1.74
CA ILE A 16 -6.27 -32.59 -2.65
C ILE A 16 -6.08 -31.26 -1.92
N VAL A 17 -5.16 -30.45 -2.44
CA VAL A 17 -4.89 -29.08 -1.99
C VAL A 17 -5.51 -28.10 -2.97
N VAL A 18 -6.17 -27.08 -2.43
CA VAL A 18 -6.69 -25.95 -3.20
C VAL A 18 -6.02 -24.66 -2.77
N ILE A 19 -5.67 -23.83 -3.74
CA ILE A 19 -5.39 -22.39 -3.53
C ILE A 19 -6.35 -21.56 -4.38
N SER A 20 -6.55 -20.30 -4.03
CA SER A 20 -7.39 -19.40 -4.82
C SER A 20 -6.77 -18.01 -5.00
N GLY A 21 -7.02 -17.37 -6.15
CA GLY A 21 -6.61 -15.98 -6.35
C GLY A 21 -6.92 -15.41 -7.74
N GLY A 22 -6.77 -14.09 -7.86
CA GLY A 22 -6.91 -13.39 -9.14
C GLY A 22 -5.67 -13.46 -10.03
N MET A 23 -4.47 -13.58 -9.45
CA MET A 23 -3.20 -13.80 -10.15
C MET A 23 -2.97 -12.83 -11.34
N ASP A 24 -3.07 -11.51 -11.10
CA ASP A 24 -3.15 -10.50 -12.18
C ASP A 24 -2.43 -9.17 -11.85
N PRO A 25 -1.27 -8.86 -12.48
CA PRO A 25 -0.40 -9.80 -13.20
C PRO A 25 0.17 -10.90 -12.30
N ILE A 26 0.56 -12.01 -12.93
CA ILE A 26 1.33 -13.09 -12.28
C ILE A 26 2.73 -12.56 -11.93
N HIS A 27 3.27 -12.99 -10.79
CA HIS A 27 4.61 -12.63 -10.33
C HIS A 27 5.19 -13.75 -9.46
N VAL A 28 6.47 -13.64 -9.09
CA VAL A 28 7.21 -14.66 -8.34
C VAL A 28 6.55 -15.07 -7.01
N GLY A 29 5.74 -14.20 -6.41
CA GLY A 29 5.00 -14.52 -5.19
C GLY A 29 3.95 -15.60 -5.41
N HIS A 30 3.24 -15.56 -6.54
CA HIS A 30 2.28 -16.61 -6.91
C HIS A 30 2.98 -17.94 -7.16
N ILE A 31 4.12 -17.93 -7.87
CA ILE A 31 4.91 -19.14 -8.16
C ILE A 31 5.35 -19.83 -6.86
N ARG A 32 5.93 -19.06 -5.93
CA ARG A 32 6.38 -19.63 -4.65
C ARG A 32 5.20 -20.11 -3.78
N MET A 33 4.06 -19.43 -3.81
CA MET A 33 2.84 -19.90 -3.12
C MET A 33 2.34 -21.22 -3.70
N ILE A 34 2.33 -21.36 -5.03
CA ILE A 34 1.97 -22.59 -5.74
C ILE A 34 2.91 -23.73 -5.32
N GLN A 35 4.21 -23.48 -5.31
CA GLN A 35 5.22 -24.47 -4.91
C GLN A 35 5.06 -24.93 -3.47
N GLU A 36 4.84 -24.00 -2.52
CA GLU A 36 4.60 -24.37 -1.12
C GLU A 36 3.25 -25.08 -0.94
N ALA A 37 2.21 -24.70 -1.69
CA ALA A 37 0.91 -25.35 -1.61
C ALA A 37 0.97 -26.80 -2.12
N LYS A 38 1.69 -27.06 -3.22
CA LYS A 38 1.87 -28.42 -3.74
C LYS A 38 2.54 -29.35 -2.73
N LYS A 39 3.43 -28.86 -1.87
CA LYS A 39 4.06 -29.68 -0.81
C LYS A 39 3.09 -30.19 0.25
N LEU A 40 1.87 -29.63 0.34
CA LEU A 40 0.88 -30.00 1.35
C LEU A 40 0.05 -31.23 0.99
N GLY A 41 0.13 -31.72 -0.26
CA GLY A 41 -0.65 -32.86 -0.71
C GLY A 41 -0.21 -33.40 -2.06
N ASP A 42 -1.04 -34.26 -2.63
CA ASP A 42 -0.70 -35.04 -3.82
C ASP A 42 -1.18 -34.32 -5.09
N LYS A 43 -2.32 -33.62 -5.04
CA LYS A 43 -2.90 -32.84 -6.14
C LYS A 43 -3.10 -31.38 -5.73
N LEU A 44 -2.71 -30.42 -6.58
CA LEU A 44 -2.93 -29.00 -6.42
C LEU A 44 -3.92 -28.49 -7.48
N VAL A 45 -5.05 -27.98 -6.99
CA VAL A 45 -6.07 -27.31 -7.79
C VAL A 45 -6.01 -25.80 -7.52
N VAL A 46 -5.92 -25.00 -8.58
CA VAL A 46 -5.95 -23.54 -8.46
C VAL A 46 -7.33 -23.02 -8.86
N ILE A 47 -8.06 -22.44 -7.90
CA ILE A 47 -9.28 -21.69 -8.19
C ILE A 47 -8.89 -20.28 -8.64
N LEU A 48 -9.03 -20.02 -9.94
CA LEU A 48 -8.73 -18.74 -10.55
C LEU A 48 -9.98 -17.85 -10.55
N ASN A 49 -9.89 -16.67 -9.93
CA ASN A 49 -10.97 -15.70 -9.97
C ASN A 49 -11.17 -15.14 -11.40
N ASN A 50 -12.42 -15.13 -11.84
CA ASN A 50 -12.83 -14.67 -13.17
C ASN A 50 -12.80 -13.14 -13.30
N ASP A 51 -13.02 -12.63 -14.51
CA ASP A 51 -12.91 -11.20 -14.78
C ASP A 51 -14.04 -10.38 -14.14
N ASN A 52 -15.21 -10.97 -13.89
CA ASN A 52 -16.28 -10.29 -13.15
C ASN A 52 -15.86 -10.04 -11.69
N TRP A 53 -15.18 -11.00 -11.07
CA TRP A 53 -14.61 -10.85 -9.73
C TRP A 53 -13.51 -9.77 -9.71
N LEU A 54 -12.59 -9.81 -10.68
CA LEU A 54 -11.51 -8.82 -10.77
C LEU A 54 -12.04 -7.41 -10.95
N LYS A 55 -13.04 -7.19 -11.83
CA LYS A 55 -13.70 -5.87 -12.03
C LYS A 55 -14.31 -5.29 -10.76
N LYS A 56 -14.81 -6.14 -9.86
CA LYS A 56 -15.35 -5.68 -8.57
C LYS A 56 -14.27 -5.37 -7.53
N LYS A 57 -13.10 -6.00 -7.62
CA LYS A 57 -12.02 -5.84 -6.64
C LYS A 57 -10.91 -4.89 -7.07
N LYS A 58 -10.76 -4.67 -8.37
CA LYS A 58 -9.72 -3.83 -8.98
C LYS A 58 -10.34 -2.85 -9.95
N THR A 59 -9.66 -1.75 -10.18
CA THR A 59 -10.03 -0.73 -11.17
C THR A 59 -9.76 -1.18 -12.61
N HIS A 60 -8.77 -2.06 -12.82
CA HIS A 60 -8.39 -2.55 -14.14
C HIS A 60 -7.97 -4.01 -14.08
N ILE A 61 -8.26 -4.75 -15.16
CA ILE A 61 -7.76 -6.12 -15.38
C ILE A 61 -6.52 -5.98 -16.26
N PHE A 62 -5.37 -6.49 -15.80
CA PHE A 62 -4.16 -6.45 -16.61
C PHE A 62 -4.16 -7.56 -17.67
N MET A 63 -4.65 -8.75 -17.32
CA MET A 63 -4.69 -9.92 -18.20
C MET A 63 -6.03 -10.63 -18.12
N HIS A 64 -6.62 -10.94 -19.27
CA HIS A 64 -7.92 -11.60 -19.36
C HIS A 64 -7.88 -13.00 -18.72
N GLN A 65 -8.99 -13.46 -18.14
CA GLN A 65 -9.05 -14.73 -17.42
C GLN A 65 -8.56 -15.96 -18.19
N LYS A 66 -8.74 -15.97 -19.52
CA LYS A 66 -8.30 -17.08 -20.38
C LYS A 66 -6.77 -17.17 -20.44
N GLU A 67 -6.10 -16.03 -20.63
CA GLU A 67 -4.63 -15.96 -20.63
C GLU A 67 -4.06 -16.30 -19.26
N ARG A 68 -4.66 -15.76 -18.18
CA ARG A 68 -4.26 -16.11 -16.81
C ARG A 68 -4.39 -17.61 -16.57
N MET A 69 -5.50 -18.22 -17.00
CA MET A 69 -5.72 -19.65 -16.86
C MET A 69 -4.66 -20.46 -17.61
N GLU A 70 -4.33 -20.07 -18.83
CA GLU A 70 -3.32 -20.74 -19.66
C GLU A 70 -1.93 -20.70 -19.00
N ILE A 71 -1.52 -19.53 -18.50
CA ILE A 71 -0.22 -19.39 -17.81
C ILE A 71 -0.20 -20.20 -16.51
N ILE A 72 -1.28 -20.21 -15.73
CA ILE A 72 -1.30 -20.97 -14.48
C ILE A 72 -1.29 -22.49 -14.76
N LYS A 73 -1.98 -22.95 -15.81
CA LYS A 73 -1.95 -24.34 -16.25
C LYS A 73 -0.57 -24.82 -16.72
N SER A 74 0.31 -23.91 -17.16
CA SER A 74 1.66 -24.29 -17.60
C SER A 74 2.67 -24.40 -16.46
N ILE A 75 2.28 -24.07 -15.22
CA ILE A 75 3.15 -24.19 -14.04
C ILE A 75 3.19 -25.67 -13.62
N LYS A 76 4.39 -26.24 -13.56
CA LYS A 76 4.65 -27.67 -13.30
C LYS A 76 3.89 -28.24 -12.09
N GLU A 77 3.79 -27.46 -11.01
CA GLU A 77 3.18 -27.90 -9.76
C GLU A 77 1.64 -27.85 -9.78
N VAL A 78 1.00 -27.27 -10.80
CA VAL A 78 -0.45 -27.12 -10.91
C VAL A 78 -1.04 -28.28 -11.70
N ASP A 79 -1.89 -29.09 -11.06
CA ASP A 79 -2.54 -30.22 -11.72
C ASP A 79 -3.86 -29.82 -12.40
N GLU A 80 -4.57 -28.84 -11.84
CA GLU A 80 -5.84 -28.37 -12.38
C GLU A 80 -6.08 -26.89 -12.10
N VAL A 81 -6.76 -26.21 -13.01
CA VAL A 81 -7.21 -24.82 -12.82
C VAL A 81 -8.71 -24.75 -13.03
N VAL A 82 -9.42 -24.29 -12.01
CA VAL A 82 -10.88 -24.12 -12.00
C VAL A 82 -11.19 -22.62 -12.00
N LEU A 83 -11.97 -22.16 -12.97
CA LEU A 83 -12.38 -20.76 -13.01
C LEU A 83 -13.65 -20.55 -12.17
N THR A 84 -13.70 -19.48 -11.38
CA THR A 84 -14.90 -19.14 -10.60
C THR A 84 -16.08 -18.74 -11.49
N GLU A 85 -17.31 -18.98 -11.02
CA GLU A 85 -18.54 -18.68 -11.75
C GLU A 85 -19.21 -17.36 -11.31
N HIS A 86 -18.45 -16.35 -10.87
CA HIS A 86 -19.02 -15.06 -10.47
C HIS A 86 -19.70 -14.35 -11.66
N SER A 87 -20.95 -13.95 -11.47
CA SER A 87 -21.68 -13.09 -12.40
C SER A 87 -21.29 -11.63 -12.21
N ARG A 88 -21.66 -10.76 -13.16
CA ARG A 88 -21.43 -9.32 -13.08
C ARG A 88 -22.01 -8.71 -11.78
N ASN A 89 -23.09 -9.28 -11.25
CA ASN A 89 -23.81 -8.77 -10.08
C ASN A 89 -23.64 -9.62 -8.82
N SER A 90 -22.70 -10.57 -8.79
CA SER A 90 -22.46 -11.43 -7.61
C SER A 90 -22.23 -10.63 -6.34
N LYS A 91 -23.10 -10.81 -5.33
CA LYS A 91 -22.92 -10.22 -3.99
C LYS A 91 -21.83 -10.97 -3.21
N ASP A 92 -21.79 -12.29 -3.37
CA ASP A 92 -20.76 -13.16 -2.83
C ASP A 92 -19.57 -13.27 -3.81
N LEU A 93 -18.39 -12.94 -3.29
CA LEU A 93 -17.11 -12.96 -3.99
C LEU A 93 -16.14 -14.00 -3.36
N SER A 94 -16.64 -14.89 -2.51
CA SER A 94 -15.88 -16.03 -1.98
C SER A 94 -15.77 -17.14 -3.02
N VAL A 95 -14.84 -18.08 -2.81
CA VAL A 95 -14.73 -19.29 -3.63
C VAL A 95 -15.41 -20.50 -2.98
N SER A 96 -16.37 -20.26 -2.08
CA SER A 96 -17.06 -21.29 -1.29
C SER A 96 -17.78 -22.31 -2.16
N LYS A 97 -18.37 -21.88 -3.28
CA LYS A 97 -19.06 -22.77 -4.22
C LYS A 97 -18.09 -23.76 -4.87
N GLU A 98 -16.95 -23.26 -5.33
CA GLU A 98 -15.91 -24.08 -5.92
C GLU A 98 -15.30 -25.05 -4.90
N ILE A 99 -15.11 -24.62 -3.65
CA ILE A 99 -14.65 -25.50 -2.56
C ILE A 99 -15.63 -26.65 -2.32
N ILE A 100 -16.94 -26.38 -2.24
CA ILE A 100 -17.95 -27.43 -2.04
C ILE A 100 -18.00 -28.39 -3.23
N LYS A 101 -17.75 -27.91 -4.45
CA LYS A 101 -17.72 -28.71 -5.68
C LYS A 101 -16.47 -29.59 -5.77
N ILE A 102 -15.31 -29.03 -5.45
CA ILE A 102 -14.00 -29.72 -5.53
C ILE A 102 -13.80 -30.69 -4.35
N LYS A 103 -14.32 -30.34 -3.17
CA LYS A 103 -14.14 -31.06 -1.90
C LYS A 103 -12.66 -31.31 -1.55
N PRO A 104 -11.82 -30.27 -1.44
CA PRO A 104 -10.41 -30.45 -1.08
C PRO A 104 -10.24 -30.92 0.36
N ASP A 105 -9.13 -31.62 0.63
CA ASP A 105 -8.69 -31.93 1.99
C ASP A 105 -8.02 -30.71 2.65
N ILE A 106 -7.35 -29.86 1.85
CA ILE A 106 -6.64 -28.67 2.33
C ILE A 106 -6.99 -27.45 1.49
N PHE A 107 -7.37 -26.35 2.14
CA PHE A 107 -7.46 -25.03 1.53
C PHE A 107 -6.32 -24.12 2.00
N ALA A 108 -5.33 -23.93 1.14
CA ALA A 108 -4.13 -23.15 1.41
C ALA A 108 -4.31 -21.67 1.05
N LYS A 109 -3.92 -20.77 1.97
CA LYS A 109 -4.02 -19.31 1.82
C LYS A 109 -2.64 -18.68 2.02
N GLY A 110 -2.24 -17.84 1.07
CA GLY A 110 -1.00 -17.06 1.17
C GLY A 110 -1.10 -15.78 2.00
N GLY A 111 0.07 -15.30 2.43
CA GLY A 111 0.28 -14.05 3.19
C GLY A 111 -0.02 -14.16 4.68
N ARG A 112 0.49 -13.19 5.47
CA ARG A 112 0.23 -13.04 6.92
C ARG A 112 -1.24 -12.66 7.15
N ARG A 113 -2.10 -13.66 7.31
CA ARG A 113 -3.49 -13.45 7.75
C ARG A 113 -3.59 -13.88 9.20
N ASN A 114 -3.98 -12.95 10.07
CA ASN A 114 -4.46 -13.30 11.41
C ASN A 114 -5.76 -14.09 11.24
N GLU A 115 -6.02 -15.04 12.14
CA GLU A 115 -7.11 -16.05 12.18
C GLU A 115 -8.55 -15.47 12.21
N LYS A 116 -8.82 -14.38 11.49
CA LYS A 116 -10.20 -13.94 11.23
C LYS A 116 -10.86 -14.94 10.30
N ALA A 117 -12.09 -15.34 10.63
CA ALA A 117 -12.93 -16.21 9.81
C ALA A 117 -12.90 -15.76 8.34
N VAL A 118 -12.26 -16.57 7.49
CA VAL A 118 -12.32 -16.35 6.04
C VAL A 118 -13.73 -16.64 5.56
N PRO A 119 -14.22 -15.97 4.49
CA PRO A 119 -15.57 -16.22 3.98
C PRO A 119 -15.84 -17.69 3.62
N GLU A 120 -14.78 -18.43 3.31
CA GLU A 120 -14.83 -19.84 2.95
C GLU A 120 -14.78 -20.81 4.15
N ALA A 121 -14.72 -20.31 5.39
CA ALA A 121 -14.56 -21.13 6.59
C ALA A 121 -15.72 -22.12 6.75
N GLU A 122 -16.96 -21.64 6.66
CA GLU A 122 -18.16 -22.47 6.76
C GLU A 122 -18.22 -23.53 5.65
N ALA A 123 -17.81 -23.16 4.44
CA ALA A 123 -17.78 -24.09 3.30
C ALA A 123 -16.74 -25.19 3.51
N CYS A 124 -15.57 -24.86 4.07
CA CYS A 124 -14.54 -25.84 4.40
C CYS A 124 -14.98 -26.76 5.54
N GLU A 125 -15.57 -26.21 6.60
CA GLU A 125 -16.06 -26.97 7.75
C GLU A 125 -17.10 -28.02 7.33
N LYS A 126 -18.06 -27.64 6.47
CA LYS A 126 -19.10 -28.53 5.92
C LYS A 126 -18.56 -29.77 5.21
N ILE A 127 -17.35 -29.71 4.66
CA ILE A 127 -16.75 -30.81 3.90
C ILE A 127 -15.56 -31.46 4.61
N GLY A 128 -15.23 -31.02 5.83
CA GLY A 128 -14.05 -31.50 6.57
C GLY A 128 -12.71 -31.02 6.01
N CYS A 129 -12.68 -29.90 5.30
CA CYS A 129 -11.47 -29.31 4.73
C CYS A 129 -10.66 -28.54 5.79
N LYS A 130 -9.34 -28.74 5.81
CA LYS A 130 -8.41 -28.00 6.68
C LYS A 130 -7.93 -26.72 6.01
N ILE A 131 -8.05 -25.59 6.68
CA ILE A 131 -7.49 -24.32 6.20
C ILE A 131 -6.05 -24.16 6.70
N VAL A 132 -5.12 -23.90 5.80
CA VAL A 132 -3.71 -23.62 6.12
C VAL A 132 -3.37 -22.20 5.68
N PHE A 133 -2.95 -21.37 6.63
CA PHE A 133 -2.54 -19.99 6.37
C PHE A 133 -1.04 -19.87 6.16
N ASN A 134 -0.60 -18.69 5.72
CA ASN A 134 0.81 -18.35 5.53
C ASN A 134 1.55 -19.26 4.53
N VAL A 135 0.84 -19.78 3.52
CA VAL A 135 1.45 -20.63 2.49
C VAL A 135 2.19 -19.78 1.47
N GLY A 136 3.45 -20.11 1.23
CA GLY A 136 4.38 -19.28 0.48
C GLY A 136 5.43 -18.64 1.40
N PRO A 137 6.48 -18.06 0.83
CA PRO A 137 7.57 -17.48 1.62
C PRO A 137 7.03 -16.39 2.57
N GLY A 138 7.62 -16.23 3.74
CA GLY A 138 7.43 -15.07 4.62
C GLY A 138 8.36 -13.91 4.22
N GLY A 139 7.96 -12.65 4.45
CA GLY A 139 8.77 -11.45 4.11
C GLY A 139 8.08 -10.37 3.26
N ASN A 140 8.87 -9.38 2.80
CA ASN A 140 8.43 -8.25 1.97
C ASN A 140 8.11 -8.69 0.54
N PHE A 141 6.88 -9.15 0.27
CA PHE A 141 6.48 -9.54 -1.08
C PHE A 141 6.03 -8.38 -1.96
N LYS A 142 6.48 -8.45 -3.20
CA LYS A 142 5.98 -7.64 -4.31
C LYS A 142 4.57 -8.12 -4.64
N TYR A 143 3.59 -7.23 -4.58
CA TYR A 143 2.21 -7.50 -5.03
C TYR A 143 2.04 -7.09 -6.49
N SER A 144 1.07 -7.69 -7.19
CA SER A 144 0.66 -7.27 -8.53
C SER A 144 0.42 -5.76 -8.65
N SER A 145 -0.26 -5.15 -7.67
CA SER A 145 -0.50 -3.70 -7.63
C SER A 145 0.79 -2.88 -7.51
N TRP A 146 1.76 -3.36 -6.73
CA TRP A 146 3.06 -2.71 -6.58
C TRP A 146 3.86 -2.74 -7.89
N LEU A 147 3.85 -3.87 -8.62
CA LEU A 147 4.52 -3.98 -9.92
C LEU A 147 3.92 -3.01 -10.95
N LEU A 148 2.60 -2.94 -11.01
CA LEU A 148 1.90 -2.03 -11.91
C LEU A 148 2.13 -0.57 -11.53
N ALA A 149 2.06 -0.22 -10.24
CA ALA A 149 2.35 1.13 -9.77
C ALA A 149 3.78 1.56 -10.15
N LYS A 150 4.76 0.68 -9.91
CA LYS A 150 6.16 0.93 -10.29
C LYS A 150 6.32 1.20 -11.78
N TYR A 151 5.65 0.42 -12.63
CA TYR A 151 5.71 0.63 -14.08
C TYR A 151 5.01 1.94 -14.48
N VAL A 152 3.75 2.13 -14.08
CA VAL A 152 2.94 3.31 -14.39
C VAL A 152 3.66 4.61 -13.99
N ASN A 153 4.31 4.62 -12.82
CA ASN A 153 5.05 5.79 -12.35
C ASN A 153 6.29 6.09 -13.20
N LYS A 154 6.87 5.06 -13.84
CA LYS A 154 7.98 5.22 -14.79
C LYS A 154 7.55 5.72 -16.17
N VAL A 155 6.39 5.29 -16.69
CA VAL A 155 5.98 5.58 -18.08
C VAL A 155 5.02 6.75 -18.24
N LYS A 156 4.26 7.15 -17.21
CA LYS A 156 3.37 8.32 -17.34
C LYS A 156 4.22 9.54 -17.74
N PRO A 157 3.77 10.39 -18.68
CA PRO A 157 4.44 11.66 -18.94
C PRO A 157 4.46 12.52 -17.66
N VAL A 158 5.51 13.31 -17.46
CA VAL A 158 5.59 14.25 -16.32
C VAL A 158 4.44 15.23 -16.45
N ARG A 159 3.51 15.23 -15.48
CA ARG A 159 2.54 16.31 -15.37
C ARG A 159 3.35 17.55 -15.09
N LYS A 160 3.51 18.42 -16.10
CA LYS A 160 4.23 19.68 -15.90
C LYS A 160 3.33 20.59 -15.05
N LEU A 161 3.62 20.65 -13.77
CA LEU A 161 2.91 21.49 -12.82
C LEU A 161 3.16 22.95 -13.19
N LYS A 162 2.06 23.71 -13.33
CA LYS A 162 2.10 25.17 -13.45
C LYS A 162 2.38 25.75 -12.06
N VAL A 163 3.66 25.71 -11.65
CA VAL A 163 4.09 26.05 -10.27
C VAL A 163 3.58 27.42 -9.83
N SER A 164 3.66 28.44 -10.69
CA SER A 164 3.18 29.79 -10.39
C SER A 164 1.67 29.83 -10.08
N GLN A 165 0.86 29.10 -10.85
CA GLN A 165 -0.58 29.00 -10.62
C GLN A 165 -0.88 28.33 -9.27
N ILE A 166 -0.23 27.19 -9.00
CA ILE A 166 -0.41 26.43 -7.76
C ILE A 166 0.03 27.26 -6.54
N LEU A 167 1.13 28.02 -6.65
CA LEU A 167 1.58 28.92 -5.59
C LEU A 167 0.58 30.05 -5.31
N ASN A 168 -0.11 30.55 -6.34
CA ASN A 168 -1.16 31.54 -6.15
C ASN A 168 -2.37 30.95 -5.41
N GLU A 169 -2.78 29.72 -5.76
CA GLU A 169 -3.84 29.00 -5.03
C GLU A 169 -3.45 28.77 -3.57
N LEU A 170 -2.22 28.32 -3.32
CA LEU A 170 -1.69 28.11 -1.97
C LEU A 170 -1.59 29.40 -1.16
N ARG A 171 -1.28 30.54 -1.80
CA ARG A 171 -1.29 31.85 -1.13
C ARG A 171 -2.68 32.18 -0.58
N VAL A 172 -3.74 31.92 -1.35
CA VAL A 172 -5.12 32.11 -0.88
C VAL A 172 -5.46 31.15 0.27
N VAL A 173 -5.04 29.88 0.18
CA VAL A 173 -5.24 28.88 1.24
C VAL A 173 -4.53 29.30 2.52
N PHE A 174 -3.25 29.66 2.44
CA PHE A 174 -2.44 30.04 3.61
C PHE A 174 -2.85 31.37 4.22
N GLY A 175 -3.35 32.32 3.42
CA GLY A 175 -3.91 33.58 3.92
C GLY A 175 -5.19 33.42 4.74
N LYS A 176 -5.94 32.32 4.53
CA LYS A 176 -7.15 31.98 5.31
C LYS A 176 -6.86 31.05 6.50
N SER A 177 -5.62 30.60 6.63
CA SER A 177 -5.21 29.63 7.65
C SER A 177 -5.19 30.26 9.04
N LYS A 178 -5.58 29.47 10.05
CA LYS A 178 -5.48 29.84 11.47
C LYS A 178 -4.11 29.53 12.07
N ILE A 179 -3.23 28.85 11.32
CA ILE A 179 -1.89 28.48 11.77
C ILE A 179 -1.05 29.75 11.91
N LYS A 180 -0.57 30.01 13.13
CA LYS A 180 0.35 31.11 13.44
C LYS A 180 1.79 30.75 13.02
N PHE A 181 2.00 30.53 11.73
CA PHE A 181 3.29 30.15 11.14
C PHE A 181 3.62 30.99 9.91
N PRO A 182 4.89 31.38 9.68
CA PRO A 182 5.24 32.27 8.58
C PRO A 182 4.77 31.76 7.21
N GLU A 183 3.90 32.52 6.55
CA GLU A 183 3.40 32.22 5.21
C GLU A 183 4.54 32.08 4.19
N LYS A 184 5.55 32.95 4.29
CA LYS A 184 6.74 32.90 3.43
C LYS A 184 7.43 31.53 3.46
N LEU A 185 7.53 30.91 4.64
CA LEU A 185 8.12 29.57 4.77
C LEU A 185 7.22 28.49 4.15
N ARG A 186 5.90 28.58 4.36
CA ARG A 186 4.93 27.64 3.76
C ARG A 186 4.98 27.69 2.25
N LEU A 187 4.92 28.89 1.66
CA LEU A 187 5.03 29.10 0.22
C LEU A 187 6.36 28.63 -0.34
N ARG A 188 7.48 28.95 0.34
CA ARG A 188 8.81 28.50 -0.10
C ARG A 188 8.96 26.99 -0.05
N THR A 189 8.41 26.34 0.97
CA THR A 189 8.39 24.88 1.08
C THR A 189 7.59 24.27 -0.08
N SER A 190 6.38 24.78 -0.35
CA SER A 190 5.57 24.37 -1.48
C SER A 190 6.28 24.53 -2.81
N GLU A 191 6.92 25.68 -3.05
CA GLU A 191 7.67 25.96 -4.27
C GLU A 191 8.77 24.92 -4.51
N ILE A 192 9.58 24.63 -3.49
CA ILE A 192 10.63 23.63 -3.57
C ILE A 192 10.04 22.25 -3.92
N ILE A 193 8.98 21.83 -3.24
CA ILE A 193 8.32 20.53 -3.48
C ILE A 193 7.75 20.44 -4.90
N LEU A 194 7.06 21.49 -5.37
CA LEU A 194 6.44 21.51 -6.70
C LEU A 194 7.51 21.49 -7.82
N HIS A 195 8.61 22.20 -7.63
CA HIS A 195 9.74 22.14 -8.57
C HIS A 195 10.42 20.78 -8.57
N LEU A 196 10.50 20.12 -7.41
CA LEU A 196 11.02 18.77 -7.28
C LEU A 196 10.10 17.75 -7.98
N MET A 197 8.78 17.86 -7.82
CA MET A 197 7.79 17.04 -8.54
C MET A 197 7.86 17.23 -10.06
N ASN A 198 8.19 18.43 -10.54
CA ASN A 198 8.44 18.66 -11.97
C ASN A 198 9.71 17.99 -12.50
N ARG A 199 10.67 17.65 -11.63
CA ARG A 199 11.98 17.10 -12.00
C ARG A 199 12.11 15.61 -11.71
N LYS A 200 11.38 15.09 -10.73
CA LYS A 200 11.50 13.70 -10.25
C LYS A 200 10.12 13.08 -10.04
N LYS A 201 10.06 11.76 -10.22
CA LYS A 201 8.83 10.96 -10.10
C LYS A 201 9.00 9.82 -9.13
N GLY A 202 7.87 9.33 -8.62
CA GLY A 202 7.83 8.11 -7.81
C GLY A 202 8.71 8.24 -6.57
N PHE A 203 8.58 9.38 -5.88
CA PHE A 203 9.26 9.60 -4.61
C PHE A 203 8.25 9.93 -3.52
N GLY A 204 8.52 9.44 -2.32
CA GLY A 204 7.79 9.82 -1.12
C GLY A 204 8.40 11.05 -0.48
N LEU A 205 7.56 11.94 0.03
CA LEU A 205 8.00 13.04 0.87
C LEU A 205 7.02 13.26 2.01
N PHE A 206 7.54 13.54 3.19
CA PHE A 206 6.76 13.90 4.38
C PHE A 206 7.51 15.00 5.14
N VAL A 207 7.04 16.24 5.07
CA VAL A 207 7.68 17.39 5.72
C VAL A 207 6.77 17.91 6.82
N ILE A 208 7.32 18.08 8.03
CA ILE A 208 6.65 18.72 9.15
C ILE A 208 7.28 20.08 9.38
N LEU A 209 6.57 21.13 8.96
CA LEU A 209 7.03 22.51 9.09
C LEU A 209 6.52 23.12 10.39
N GLY A 210 7.45 23.64 11.20
CA GLY A 210 7.19 24.20 12.53
C GLY A 210 7.42 23.26 13.70
N TRP A 211 8.26 22.24 13.51
CA TRP A 211 8.68 21.28 14.53
C TRP A 211 9.23 21.97 15.79
N GLN A 212 8.95 21.37 16.95
CA GLN A 212 9.36 21.84 18.28
C GLN A 212 9.84 20.66 19.13
N ASN A 213 10.85 20.89 19.98
CA ASN A 213 11.47 19.84 20.80
C ASN A 213 10.50 19.06 21.70
N LYS A 214 9.38 19.68 22.12
CA LYS A 214 8.34 19.02 22.92
C LYS A 214 7.70 17.81 22.23
N TRP A 215 7.84 17.69 20.90
CA TRP A 215 7.32 16.59 20.11
C TRP A 215 8.33 15.48 19.85
N ASN A 216 9.57 15.59 20.35
CA ASN A 216 10.59 14.54 20.20
C ASN A 216 10.17 13.20 20.83
N LYS A 217 9.18 13.19 21.73
CA LYS A 217 8.57 11.93 22.23
C LYS A 217 7.81 11.13 21.17
N TYR A 218 7.49 11.75 20.02
CA TYR A 218 6.83 11.11 18.88
C TYR A 218 7.83 10.71 17.79
N THR A 219 9.13 10.89 18.02
CA THR A 219 10.15 10.55 17.04
C THR A 219 10.86 9.28 17.43
N ASP A 220 11.06 8.40 16.45
CA ASP A 220 12.03 7.32 16.52
C ASP A 220 13.05 7.50 15.38
N MET A 221 14.32 7.23 15.66
CA MET A 221 15.39 7.33 14.67
C MET A 221 15.94 5.93 14.38
N PRO A 222 15.55 5.32 13.25
CA PRO A 222 15.94 3.94 12.96
C PRO A 222 17.45 3.75 12.70
N ASP A 223 18.15 4.77 12.16
CA ASP A 223 19.61 4.77 11.99
C ASP A 223 20.15 6.22 11.90
N MET A 224 21.14 6.58 12.74
CA MET A 224 21.82 7.88 12.69
C MET A 224 22.42 8.23 11.32
N LYS A 225 22.70 7.23 10.46
CA LYS A 225 23.23 7.43 9.11
C LYS A 225 22.19 7.95 8.11
N GLN A 226 20.89 7.85 8.41
CA GLN A 226 19.82 8.31 7.53
C GLN A 226 19.53 9.80 7.69
N ASP A 227 19.99 10.42 8.78
CA ASP A 227 19.86 11.86 8.97
C ASP A 227 21.02 12.64 8.34
N ILE A 228 20.83 13.00 7.07
CA ILE A 228 21.85 13.73 6.32
C ILE A 228 21.98 15.20 6.76
N TYR A 229 21.01 15.73 7.52
CA TYR A 229 21.00 17.12 7.96
C TYR A 229 21.65 17.34 9.33
N LYS A 230 21.87 16.28 10.11
CA LYS A 230 22.60 16.33 11.40
C LYS A 230 23.98 16.96 11.28
N LYS A 231 24.66 16.77 10.14
CA LYS A 231 26.00 17.31 9.86
C LYS A 231 25.98 18.46 8.84
N HIS A 232 24.84 18.71 8.20
CA HIS A 232 24.71 19.64 7.07
C HIS A 232 23.49 20.54 7.27
N HIS A 233 23.59 21.50 8.18
CA HIS A 233 22.51 22.44 8.49
C HIS A 233 22.04 23.22 7.26
N GLN A 234 20.73 23.23 7.03
CA GLN A 234 20.11 23.95 5.92
C GLN A 234 18.87 24.71 6.36
N ASN A 235 18.58 25.79 5.63
CA ASN A 235 17.44 26.63 5.89
C ASN A 235 16.64 26.87 4.60
N LEU A 236 15.32 26.63 4.66
CA LEU A 236 14.41 26.70 3.52
C LEU A 236 14.31 28.09 2.88
N LEU A 237 14.60 29.17 3.61
CA LEU A 237 14.57 30.54 3.08
C LEU A 237 15.86 30.95 2.36
N LYS A 238 16.96 30.22 2.55
CA LYS A 238 18.24 30.54 1.89
C LYS A 238 18.24 30.02 0.45
N HIS A 239 18.93 30.72 -0.45
CA HIS A 239 19.05 30.30 -1.84
C HIS A 239 19.94 29.06 -1.96
N TYR A 240 19.51 28.11 -2.80
CA TYR A 240 20.19 26.83 -3.04
C TYR A 240 20.95 26.89 -4.36
N HIS A 241 22.18 27.42 -4.34
CA HIS A 241 23.10 27.25 -5.46
C HIS A 241 24.11 26.16 -5.15
N GLY A 242 23.99 25.01 -5.83
CA GLY A 242 25.05 24.00 -5.91
C GLY A 242 25.37 23.22 -4.62
N GLN A 243 24.52 23.23 -3.59
CA GLN A 243 24.79 22.45 -2.38
C GLN A 243 24.57 20.95 -2.62
N LYS A 244 25.56 20.15 -2.23
CA LYS A 244 25.60 18.68 -2.37
C LYS A 244 24.52 17.96 -1.56
N HIS A 245 23.98 18.62 -0.55
CA HIS A 245 22.86 18.16 0.25
C HIS A 245 21.75 19.20 0.03
N ASN A 246 20.56 18.80 -0.40
CA ASN A 246 19.36 19.64 -0.47
C ASN A 246 18.11 18.76 -0.35
N ILE A 247 16.90 19.33 -0.32
CA ILE A 247 15.69 18.49 -0.21
C ILE A 247 15.59 17.50 -1.37
N GLU A 248 16.15 17.83 -2.54
CA GLU A 248 16.15 16.98 -3.73
C GLU A 248 17.06 15.75 -3.58
N THR A 249 18.13 15.84 -2.79
CA THR A 249 18.97 14.69 -2.39
C THR A 249 18.36 13.92 -1.22
N THR A 250 17.32 14.48 -0.60
CA THR A 250 16.63 13.93 0.58
C THR A 250 15.26 13.41 0.14
N ILE A 251 15.26 12.54 -0.85
CA ILE A 251 14.06 11.84 -1.32
C ILE A 251 14.37 10.34 -1.34
N ASN A 252 13.34 9.51 -1.25
CA ASN A 252 13.46 8.04 -1.21
C ASN A 252 14.11 7.50 0.09
N PHE A 253 13.84 8.14 1.23
CA PHE A 253 14.13 7.57 2.54
C PHE A 253 12.81 7.41 3.31
N ASP A 254 12.80 6.48 4.26
CA ASP A 254 11.65 6.26 5.14
C ASP A 254 11.67 7.29 6.28
N GLY A 255 10.58 8.05 6.43
CA GLY A 255 10.41 9.00 7.55
C GLY A 255 10.11 10.44 7.12
N ALA A 256 10.11 11.33 8.11
CA ALA A 256 9.79 12.74 7.99
C ALA A 256 11.05 13.63 7.95
N ILE A 257 10.92 14.77 7.28
CA ILE A 257 11.82 15.93 7.39
C ILE A 257 11.21 16.87 8.43
N LEU A 258 11.97 17.14 9.49
CA LEU A 258 11.56 18.02 10.58
C LEU A 258 12.17 19.40 10.37
N VAL A 259 11.32 20.41 10.24
CA VAL A 259 11.75 21.79 10.00
C VAL A 259 11.24 22.68 11.12
N ASP A 260 12.14 23.45 11.76
CA ASP A 260 11.77 24.34 12.85
C ASP A 260 11.01 25.59 12.39
N GLN A 261 10.67 26.47 13.34
CA GLN A 261 9.94 27.71 13.07
C GLN A 261 10.73 28.77 12.29
N ARG A 262 12.05 28.63 12.23
CA ARG A 262 12.95 29.54 11.49
C ARG A 262 13.24 29.00 10.07
N GLY A 263 12.72 27.83 9.73
CA GLY A 263 12.94 27.16 8.46
C GLY A 263 14.20 26.29 8.42
N ASN A 264 14.86 26.04 9.56
CA ASN A 264 16.01 25.15 9.60
C ASN A 264 15.54 23.70 9.55
N ILE A 265 16.17 22.90 8.70
CA ILE A 265 15.98 21.46 8.68
C ILE A 265 16.78 20.88 9.86
N ILE A 266 16.07 20.30 10.83
CA ILE A 266 16.63 19.78 12.07
C ILE A 266 17.03 18.32 11.90
N HIS A 267 16.12 17.52 11.35
CA HIS A 267 16.32 16.11 11.08
C HIS A 267 15.67 15.68 9.76
N SER A 268 16.21 14.62 9.18
CA SER A 268 15.61 13.82 8.12
C SER A 268 15.61 12.35 8.52
N GLY A 269 14.83 11.52 7.82
CA GLY A 269 14.75 10.08 8.13
C GLY A 269 14.11 9.78 9.48
N THR A 270 13.31 10.70 10.02
CA THR A 270 12.74 10.53 11.37
C THR A 270 11.40 9.83 11.29
N MET A 271 11.26 8.68 11.95
CA MET A 271 9.98 7.99 12.06
C MET A 271 9.08 8.74 13.03
N ILE A 272 7.83 8.96 12.64
CA ILE A 272 6.83 9.62 13.49
C ILE A 272 5.87 8.56 14.00
N GLU A 273 5.92 8.32 15.30
CA GLU A 273 5.17 7.27 15.98
C GLU A 273 4.06 7.85 16.86
N GLY A 274 3.26 6.96 17.46
CA GLY A 274 2.26 7.35 18.46
C GLY A 274 1.12 8.23 17.94
N LEU A 275 0.97 8.39 16.62
CA LEU A 275 -0.04 9.26 16.01
C LEU A 275 -1.47 8.73 16.13
N ARG A 276 -1.64 7.40 16.25
CA ARG A 276 -2.94 6.72 16.38
C ARG A 276 -4.06 7.28 15.47
N PRO A 277 -3.94 7.16 14.13
CA PRO A 277 -4.83 7.84 13.19
C PRO A 277 -6.32 7.58 13.39
N ARG A 278 -6.71 6.36 13.80
CA ARG A 278 -8.11 6.02 14.07
C ARG A 278 -8.72 6.83 15.23
N GLU A 279 -7.96 7.04 16.31
CA GLU A 279 -8.43 7.84 17.45
C GLU A 279 -8.59 9.30 17.04
N ILE A 280 -7.68 9.82 16.22
CA ILE A 280 -7.75 11.20 15.73
C ILE A 280 -8.91 11.38 14.75
N ALA A 281 -9.10 10.44 13.82
CA ALA A 281 -10.20 10.48 12.87
C ALA A 281 -11.56 10.58 13.60
N ASN A 282 -11.73 9.79 14.67
CA ASN A 282 -12.93 9.84 15.52
C ASN A 282 -13.12 11.18 16.25
N LYS A 283 -12.03 11.87 16.62
CA LYS A 283 -12.09 13.19 17.25
C LYS A 283 -12.42 14.29 16.25
N ILE A 284 -11.93 14.19 15.02
CA ILE A 284 -12.12 15.21 13.98
C ILE A 284 -13.48 15.08 13.29
N ASN A 285 -13.86 13.85 12.96
CA ASN A 285 -15.05 13.54 12.18
C ASN A 285 -15.69 12.25 12.73
N PRO A 286 -16.46 12.35 13.83
CA PRO A 286 -17.15 11.20 14.42
C PRO A 286 -18.26 10.72 13.47
N GLY A 287 -18.37 9.41 13.27
CA GLY A 287 -19.39 8.84 12.40
C GLY A 287 -19.04 7.45 11.89
N LYS A 288 -19.87 6.92 11.00
CA LYS A 288 -19.62 5.66 10.29
C LYS A 288 -19.13 5.98 8.88
N PHE A 289 -17.97 5.44 8.53
CA PHE A 289 -17.31 5.60 7.24
C PHE A 289 -16.85 4.23 6.74
N ASN A 290 -16.64 4.08 5.44
CA ASN A 290 -16.19 2.82 4.85
C ASN A 290 -14.73 2.51 5.23
N ASP A 291 -13.88 3.53 5.28
CA ASP A 291 -12.51 3.43 5.79
C ASP A 291 -11.96 4.77 6.34
N LEU A 292 -10.74 4.73 6.91
CA LEU A 292 -10.11 5.90 7.52
C LEU A 292 -9.82 7.03 6.53
N SER A 293 -9.55 6.72 5.26
CA SER A 293 -9.29 7.74 4.24
C SER A 293 -10.53 8.59 4.04
N GLU A 294 -11.70 7.95 3.91
CA GLU A 294 -12.98 8.64 3.79
C GLU A 294 -13.28 9.47 5.05
N GLN A 295 -13.06 8.90 6.24
CA GLN A 295 -13.27 9.61 7.50
C GLN A 295 -12.44 10.90 7.61
N PHE A 296 -11.20 10.89 7.11
CA PHE A 296 -10.34 12.06 7.04
C PHE A 296 -10.64 13.01 5.86
N GLY A 297 -11.60 12.68 5.00
CA GLY A 297 -12.05 13.51 3.89
C GLY A 297 -11.29 13.29 2.57
N PHE A 298 -10.53 12.20 2.43
CA PHE A 298 -9.95 11.84 1.14
C PHE A 298 -11.01 11.29 0.18
N LYS A 299 -10.96 11.72 -1.09
CA LYS A 299 -11.87 11.23 -2.14
C LYS A 299 -11.62 9.78 -2.54
N THR A 300 -10.42 9.27 -2.27
CA THR A 300 -10.01 7.90 -2.60
C THR A 300 -9.19 7.34 -1.45
N LYS A 301 -9.05 6.01 -1.43
CA LYS A 301 -8.25 5.32 -0.42
C LYS A 301 -6.77 5.70 -0.54
N VAL A 302 -6.15 6.10 0.56
CA VAL A 302 -4.74 6.53 0.61
C VAL A 302 -3.89 5.60 1.48
N HIS A 303 -2.58 5.60 1.24
CA HIS A 303 -1.61 4.87 2.06
C HIS A 303 -1.36 5.54 3.42
N LEU A 304 -0.77 4.78 4.34
CA LEU A 304 -0.56 5.14 5.75
C LEU A 304 0.19 6.48 5.94
N ARG A 305 1.06 6.88 5.01
CA ARG A 305 1.79 8.16 5.06
C ARG A 305 0.83 9.35 5.13
N HIS A 306 -0.24 9.36 4.34
CA HIS A 306 -1.23 10.44 4.33
C HIS A 306 -2.05 10.46 5.61
N LEU A 307 -2.45 9.28 6.10
CA LEU A 307 -3.16 9.14 7.38
C LEU A 307 -2.29 9.61 8.55
N SER A 308 -0.99 9.34 8.48
CA SER A 308 0.01 9.80 9.46
C SER A 308 0.20 11.31 9.37
N ALA A 309 0.29 11.87 8.16
CA ALA A 309 0.47 13.30 7.96
C ALA A 309 -0.72 14.13 8.48
N ILE A 310 -1.95 13.73 8.16
CA ILE A 310 -3.14 14.44 8.69
C ILE A 310 -3.27 14.26 10.21
N SER A 311 -2.88 13.11 10.74
CA SER A 311 -2.84 12.87 12.20
C SER A 311 -1.80 13.75 12.90
N ALA A 312 -0.61 13.83 12.31
CA ALA A 312 0.48 14.66 12.79
C ALA A 312 0.07 16.15 12.79
N SER A 313 -0.66 16.63 11.77
CA SER A 313 -1.07 18.04 11.73
C SER A 313 -2.12 18.36 12.79
N TYR A 314 -2.87 17.36 13.26
CA TYR A 314 -3.77 17.49 14.39
C TYR A 314 -3.03 17.53 15.75
N ILE A 315 -2.04 16.65 15.95
CA ILE A 315 -1.27 16.55 17.21
C ILE A 315 -0.32 17.74 17.34
N PHE A 316 0.42 18.06 16.29
CA PHE A 316 1.46 19.08 16.28
C PHE A 316 0.84 20.44 15.96
N LYS A 317 0.28 21.09 16.98
CA LYS A 317 -0.37 22.40 16.84
C LYS A 317 0.56 23.46 16.26
N ASN A 318 0.00 24.33 15.43
CA ASN A 318 0.72 25.38 14.69
C ASN A 318 1.81 24.82 13.74
N THR A 319 1.56 23.67 13.12
CA THR A 319 2.38 23.13 12.03
C THR A 319 1.62 23.12 10.72
N THR A 320 2.37 23.14 9.62
CA THR A 320 1.86 22.81 8.30
C THR A 320 2.61 21.58 7.81
N ILE A 321 1.88 20.58 7.34
CA ILE A 321 2.46 19.31 6.93
C ILE A 321 2.26 19.11 5.44
N PHE A 322 3.32 18.70 4.75
CA PHE A 322 3.34 18.47 3.32
C PHE A 322 3.62 17.00 3.05
N THR A 323 2.90 16.41 2.09
CA THR A 323 3.23 15.07 1.61
C THR A 323 3.24 14.98 0.09
N VAL A 324 4.17 14.19 -0.43
CA VAL A 324 4.14 13.67 -1.80
C VAL A 324 4.03 12.15 -1.75
N SER A 325 3.09 11.62 -2.54
CA SER A 325 2.85 10.18 -2.67
C SER A 325 3.80 9.57 -3.70
N GLU A 326 4.50 8.50 -3.31
CA GLU A 326 5.34 7.75 -4.25
C GLU A 326 4.48 6.98 -5.25
N GLU A 327 3.31 6.52 -4.82
CA GLU A 327 2.43 5.67 -5.59
C GLU A 327 1.55 6.46 -6.56
N SER A 328 1.05 7.62 -6.13
CA SER A 328 0.07 8.41 -6.88
C SER A 328 0.58 9.76 -7.40
N ASP A 329 1.78 10.19 -7.02
CA ASP A 329 2.35 11.49 -7.38
C ASP A 329 1.44 12.67 -6.95
N THR A 330 0.64 12.46 -5.91
CA THR A 330 -0.28 13.45 -5.35
C THR A 330 0.43 14.29 -4.30
N PHE A 331 0.13 15.59 -4.30
CA PHE A 331 0.64 16.54 -3.32
C PHE A 331 -0.50 16.99 -2.41
N HIS A 332 -0.30 16.86 -1.11
CA HIS A 332 -1.26 17.29 -0.10
C HIS A 332 -0.61 18.20 0.93
N VAL A 333 -1.40 19.15 1.42
CA VAL A 333 -1.06 20.01 2.53
C VAL A 333 -2.10 19.84 3.63
N PHE A 334 -1.63 19.66 4.86
CA PHE A 334 -2.47 19.43 6.03
C PHE A 334 -2.20 20.46 7.12
N GLU A 335 -3.27 20.95 7.73
CA GLU A 335 -3.23 21.85 8.90
C GLU A 335 -4.37 21.45 9.86
N ASP A 336 -4.09 21.41 11.16
CA ASP A 336 -5.06 21.11 12.22
C ASP A 336 -5.96 19.87 11.97
N GLY A 337 -5.37 18.81 11.39
CA GLY A 337 -6.10 17.57 11.10
C GLY A 337 -7.00 17.63 9.87
N ARG A 338 -6.82 18.63 9.01
CA ARG A 338 -7.61 18.81 7.78
C ARG A 338 -6.72 18.85 6.56
N ILE A 339 -7.27 18.41 5.43
CA ILE A 339 -6.68 18.61 4.11
C ILE A 339 -6.99 20.06 3.69
N VAL A 340 -5.97 20.91 3.63
CA VAL A 340 -6.14 22.32 3.21
C VAL A 340 -5.82 22.54 1.74
N TYR A 341 -5.04 21.64 1.13
CA TYR A 341 -4.77 21.63 -0.30
C TYR A 341 -4.50 20.21 -0.80
N SER A 342 -4.89 19.93 -2.04
CA SER A 342 -4.74 18.63 -2.70
C SER A 342 -4.58 18.81 -4.20
N LEU A 343 -3.59 18.15 -4.81
CA LEU A 343 -3.26 18.25 -6.24
C LEU A 343 -3.27 16.90 -6.98
#